data_AF-A0A0F5LQC2-F1
#
_entry.id   AF-A0A0F5LQC2-F1
#
_cell.length_a   1.000
_cell.length_b   1.000
_cell.length_c   1.000
_cell.angle_alpha   90.00
_cell.angle_beta   90.00
_cell.angle_gamma   90.00
#
_symmetry.space_group_name_H-M   'P 1'
#
loop_
_entity.id
_entity.type
_entity.pdbx_description
1 polymer ?
#
loop_
_entity_poly.entity_id
_entity_poly.type
_entity_poly.pdbx_seq_one_letter_code
_entity_poly.pdbx_strand_id
1 'polypeptide(L)'
;MLKTIPPILSPDLLAILRAMGHGDEIAIVDANYPADAAGPILVRLDGVSATDVLDAVLTLLPLDDFVEDAAFGMQVVGDPGKREPIMDAFDTIIARHEPKMAMATLERFAFYERVKNAYAIVQSGERRLYGNILLKKGIVRPDG
;
A
#
# COMPACT_ATOMS: atom_id res chain seq x y z
N MET A 1 -17.16 -12.69 -5.26
CA MET A 1 -16.67 -12.08 -6.52
C MET A 1 -17.74 -11.18 -7.10
N LEU A 2 -17.34 -10.06 -7.70
CA LEU A 2 -18.22 -9.08 -8.34
C LEU A 2 -17.70 -8.78 -9.74
N LYS A 3 -18.54 -8.24 -10.64
CA LYS A 3 -18.08 -7.77 -11.95
C LYS A 3 -17.09 -6.62 -11.74
N THR A 4 -16.05 -6.55 -12.57
CA THR A 4 -15.02 -5.49 -12.63
C THR A 4 -14.16 -5.27 -11.37
N ILE A 5 -14.45 -5.93 -10.25
CA ILE A 5 -13.65 -5.83 -9.03
C ILE A 5 -12.65 -7.00 -8.98
N PRO A 6 -11.34 -6.73 -8.76
CA PRO A 6 -10.34 -7.79 -8.64
C PRO A 6 -10.73 -8.82 -7.56
N PRO A 7 -10.73 -10.13 -7.86
CA PRO A 7 -11.26 -11.15 -6.95
C PRO A 7 -10.40 -11.37 -5.70
N ILE A 8 -9.16 -10.88 -5.69
CA ILE A 8 -8.27 -10.94 -4.52
C ILE A 8 -8.65 -9.91 -3.44
N LEU A 9 -9.47 -8.91 -3.78
CA LEU A 9 -10.03 -7.99 -2.80
C LEU A 9 -11.14 -8.72 -2.04
N SER A 10 -10.79 -9.23 -0.86
CA SER A 10 -11.72 -9.92 0.03
C SER A 10 -12.89 -8.99 0.43
N PRO A 11 -14.03 -9.55 0.89
CA PRO A 11 -15.15 -8.74 1.37
C PRO A 11 -14.73 -7.72 2.44
N ASP A 12 -13.88 -8.12 3.37
CA ASP A 12 -13.39 -7.27 4.45
C ASP A 12 -12.47 -6.16 3.92
N LEU A 13 -11.57 -6.48 2.98
CA LEU A 13 -10.71 -5.47 2.36
C LEU A 13 -11.52 -4.44 1.57
N LEU A 14 -12.53 -4.87 0.83
CA LEU A 14 -13.43 -3.95 0.12
C LEU A 14 -14.19 -3.03 1.09
N ALA A 15 -14.67 -3.57 2.21
CA ALA A 15 -15.34 -2.78 3.25
C ALA A 15 -14.38 -1.72 3.84
N ILE A 16 -13.14 -2.11 4.15
CA ILE A 16 -12.09 -1.22 4.66
C ILE A 16 -11.80 -0.10 3.65
N LEU A 17 -11.46 -0.44 2.40
CA LEU A 17 -11.14 0.55 1.36
C LEU A 17 -12.29 1.55 1.15
N ARG A 18 -13.54 1.08 1.23
CA ARG A 18 -14.73 1.92 1.07
C ARG A 18 -15.01 2.80 2.29
N ALA A 19 -14.65 2.34 3.48
CA ALA A 19 -14.85 3.05 4.75
C ALA A 19 -13.78 4.11 5.02
N MET A 20 -12.55 3.92 4.52
CA MET A 20 -11.47 4.91 4.62
C MET A 20 -11.92 6.29 4.10
N GLY A 21 -11.57 7.35 4.83
CA GLY A 21 -11.74 8.75 4.43
C GLY A 21 -10.52 9.29 3.67
N HIS A 22 -10.63 10.51 3.18
CA HIS A 22 -9.49 11.22 2.61
C HIS A 22 -8.41 11.44 3.69
N GLY A 23 -7.18 11.07 3.35
CA GLY A 23 -6.01 11.18 4.22
C GLY A 23 -5.75 9.92 5.06
N ASP A 24 -6.70 8.98 5.15
CA ASP A 24 -6.45 7.68 5.78
C ASP A 24 -5.39 6.90 5.00
N GLU A 25 -4.60 6.11 5.72
CA GLU A 25 -3.49 5.35 5.14
C GLU A 25 -3.73 3.84 5.28
N ILE A 26 -3.30 3.06 4.29
CA ILE A 26 -3.34 1.60 4.32
C ILE A 26 -1.97 1.04 3.91
N ALA A 27 -1.44 0.12 4.70
CA ALA A 27 -0.16 -0.52 4.40
C ALA A 27 -0.39 -1.86 3.70
N ILE A 28 0.37 -2.14 2.66
CA ILE A 28 0.53 -3.47 2.08
C ILE A 28 1.94 -3.92 2.46
N VAL A 29 2.05 -5.02 3.20
CA VAL A 29 3.32 -5.42 3.81
C VAL A 29 3.73 -6.83 3.38
N ASP A 30 5.04 -7.05 3.37
CA ASP A 30 5.64 -8.33 3.02
C ASP A 30 5.47 -9.38 4.13
N ALA A 31 5.84 -10.62 3.83
CA ALA A 31 5.66 -11.76 4.74
C ALA A 31 6.52 -11.66 6.01
N ASN A 32 7.54 -10.80 6.05
CA ASN A 32 8.42 -10.61 7.20
C ASN A 32 8.01 -9.42 8.07
N TYR A 33 7.13 -8.55 7.60
CA TYR A 33 6.67 -7.41 8.39
C TYR A 33 5.87 -7.87 9.61
N PRO A 34 6.09 -7.28 10.80
CA PRO A 34 5.41 -7.68 12.04
C PRO A 34 3.99 -7.11 12.12
N ALA A 35 3.12 -7.46 11.17
CA ALA A 35 1.80 -6.85 10.99
C ALA A 35 0.85 -7.09 12.19
N ASP A 36 0.85 -8.30 12.73
CA ASP A 36 -0.02 -8.69 13.85
C ASP A 36 0.24 -7.86 15.12
N ALA A 37 1.50 -7.50 15.36
CA ALA A 37 1.91 -6.70 16.51
C ALA A 37 1.86 -5.18 16.24
N ALA A 38 1.51 -4.74 15.04
CA ALA A 38 1.62 -3.33 14.64
C ALA A 38 0.47 -2.45 15.16
N GLY A 39 -0.72 -3.01 15.40
CA GLY A 39 -1.86 -2.31 16.01
C GLY A 39 -3.08 -2.08 15.11
N PRO A 40 -2.94 -1.64 13.84
CA PRO A 40 -4.09 -1.43 12.95
C PRO A 40 -4.89 -2.69 12.63
N ILE A 41 -6.04 -2.49 11.99
CA ILE A 41 -6.87 -3.59 11.46
C ILE A 41 -6.04 -4.41 10.47
N LEU A 42 -5.91 -5.72 10.73
CA LEU A 42 -5.13 -6.63 9.90
C LEU A 42 -6.03 -7.44 8.96
N VAL A 43 -5.72 -7.38 7.66
CA VAL A 43 -6.25 -8.30 6.64
C VAL A 43 -5.11 -9.18 6.13
N ARG A 44 -5.34 -10.49 6.06
CA ARG A 44 -4.37 -11.44 5.52
C ARG A 44 -4.74 -11.85 4.11
N LEU A 45 -3.80 -11.68 3.17
CA LEU A 45 -3.84 -12.21 1.81
C LEU A 45 -2.61 -13.09 1.56
N ASP A 46 -2.53 -14.16 2.35
CA ASP A 46 -1.45 -15.13 2.28
C ASP A 46 -1.29 -15.72 0.89
N GLY A 47 -0.03 -15.85 0.45
CA GLY A 47 0.30 -16.39 -0.87
C GLY A 47 0.07 -15.44 -2.05
N VAL A 48 -0.46 -14.24 -1.82
CA VAL A 48 -0.61 -13.20 -2.85
C VAL A 48 0.60 -12.26 -2.80
N SER A 49 1.14 -11.86 -3.96
CA SER A 49 2.29 -10.94 -3.99
C SER A 49 1.88 -9.51 -3.60
N ALA A 50 2.79 -8.73 -3.02
CA ALA A 50 2.51 -7.33 -2.68
C ALA A 50 2.20 -6.50 -3.94
N THR A 51 2.81 -6.86 -5.08
CA THR A 51 2.52 -6.25 -6.38
C THR A 51 1.11 -6.51 -6.85
N ASP A 52 0.59 -7.74 -6.70
CA ASP A 52 -0.80 -8.03 -7.10
C ASP A 52 -1.80 -7.32 -6.18
N VAL A 53 -1.51 -7.29 -4.86
CA VAL A 53 -2.35 -6.55 -3.90
C VAL A 53 -2.34 -5.05 -4.24
N LEU A 54 -1.18 -4.46 -4.51
CA LEU A 54 -1.05 -3.05 -4.86
C LEU A 54 -1.84 -2.72 -6.14
N ASP A 55 -1.65 -3.50 -7.20
CA ASP A 55 -2.35 -3.29 -8.48
C ASP A 55 -3.87 -3.38 -8.28
N ALA A 56 -4.35 -4.36 -7.51
CA ALA A 56 -5.77 -4.50 -7.23
C ALA A 56 -6.32 -3.36 -6.36
N VAL A 57 -5.62 -2.94 -5.31
CA VAL A 57 -6.05 -1.83 -4.45
C VAL A 57 -6.16 -0.54 -5.25
N LEU A 58 -5.18 -0.23 -6.09
CA LEU A 58 -5.18 1.00 -6.91
C LEU A 58 -6.23 1.01 -8.02
N THR A 59 -6.86 -0.12 -8.35
CA THR A 59 -8.06 -0.08 -9.23
C THR A 59 -9.25 0.63 -8.60
N LEU A 60 -9.27 0.80 -7.27
CA LEU A 60 -10.39 1.38 -6.51
C LEU A 60 -10.00 2.55 -5.61
N LEU A 61 -8.75 2.58 -5.13
CA LEU A 61 -8.28 3.54 -4.14
C LEU A 61 -7.52 4.68 -4.85
N PRO A 62 -8.11 5.90 -4.97
CA PRO A 62 -7.37 7.04 -5.48
C PRO A 62 -6.29 7.44 -4.47
N LEU A 63 -5.13 7.85 -4.96
CA LEU A 63 -4.07 8.40 -4.12
C LEU A 63 -4.25 9.90 -3.88
N ASP A 64 -3.71 10.38 -2.76
CA ASP A 64 -3.86 11.75 -2.30
C ASP A 64 -3.04 12.76 -3.14
N ASP A 65 -3.74 13.57 -3.94
CA ASP A 65 -3.14 14.61 -4.79
C ASP A 65 -3.02 15.99 -4.11
N PHE A 66 -3.31 16.09 -2.80
CA PHE A 66 -3.13 17.30 -1.99
C PHE A 66 -1.78 17.34 -1.25
N VAL A 67 -1.00 16.27 -1.35
CA VAL A 67 0.32 16.13 -0.74
C VAL A 67 1.38 15.88 -1.80
N GLU A 68 2.65 16.10 -1.44
CA GLU A 68 3.77 15.83 -2.35
C GLU A 68 3.89 14.34 -2.68
N ASP A 69 3.78 13.50 -1.65
CA ASP A 69 3.89 12.05 -1.77
C ASP A 69 2.68 11.36 -1.11
N ALA A 70 2.12 10.37 -1.80
CA ALA A 70 0.99 9.57 -1.31
C ALA A 70 1.28 8.06 -1.27
N ALA A 71 2.45 7.63 -1.77
CA ALA A 71 2.91 6.26 -1.71
C ALA A 71 4.33 6.23 -1.14
N PHE A 72 4.54 5.39 -0.12
CA PHE A 72 5.79 5.34 0.62
C PHE A 72 6.29 3.91 0.70
N GLY A 73 7.51 3.67 0.23
CA GLY A 73 8.28 2.45 0.51
C GLY A 73 9.20 2.63 1.72
N MET A 74 9.85 1.54 2.14
CA MET A 74 10.84 1.56 3.21
C MET A 74 12.27 1.55 2.64
N GLN A 75 13.12 2.47 3.12
CA GLN A 75 14.53 2.55 2.73
C GLN A 75 15.32 1.30 3.13
N VAL A 76 16.34 0.96 2.34
CA VAL A 76 17.27 -0.12 2.70
C VAL A 76 18.12 0.31 3.90
N VAL A 77 18.14 -0.53 4.94
CA VAL A 77 18.87 -0.22 6.17
C VAL A 77 20.37 -0.11 5.88
N GLY A 78 20.96 1.04 6.23
CA GLY A 78 22.37 1.33 6.00
C GLY A 78 22.71 1.83 4.60
N ASP A 79 21.75 1.86 3.67
CA ASP A 79 21.94 2.38 2.32
C ASP A 79 20.64 2.99 1.75
N PRO A 80 20.26 4.22 2.18
CA PRO A 80 19.01 4.86 1.75
C PRO A 80 18.88 5.10 0.24
N GLY A 81 20.00 5.12 -0.50
CA GLY A 81 20.03 5.30 -1.94
C GLY A 81 19.82 4.01 -2.73
N LYS A 82 19.96 2.85 -2.08
CA LYS A 82 19.75 1.55 -2.71
C LYS A 82 18.27 1.28 -2.92
N ARG A 83 17.96 0.78 -4.13
CA ARG A 83 16.63 0.30 -4.50
C ARG A 83 16.66 -1.22 -4.67
N GLU A 84 15.64 -1.88 -4.14
CA GLU A 84 15.41 -3.30 -4.35
C GLU A 84 14.45 -3.51 -5.54
N PRO A 85 14.53 -4.65 -6.27
CA PRO A 85 13.71 -4.86 -7.47
C PRO A 85 12.20 -4.72 -7.28
N ILE A 86 11.70 -4.96 -6.06
CA ILE A 86 10.28 -4.77 -5.72
C ILE A 86 9.85 -3.30 -5.80
N MET A 87 10.76 -2.36 -5.51
CA MET A 87 10.47 -0.93 -5.51
C MET A 87 10.20 -0.42 -6.93
N ASP A 88 10.96 -0.90 -7.92
CA ASP A 88 10.74 -0.54 -9.32
C ASP A 88 9.41 -1.11 -9.86
N ALA A 89 9.02 -2.30 -9.36
CA ALA A 89 7.72 -2.87 -9.67
C ALA A 89 6.58 -2.04 -9.06
N PHE A 90 6.74 -1.54 -7.84
CA PHE A 90 5.77 -0.62 -7.22
C PHE A 90 5.64 0.68 -8.01
N ASP A 91 6.74 1.33 -8.41
CA ASP A 91 6.70 2.55 -9.23
C ASP A 91 5.96 2.31 -10.56
N THR A 92 6.22 1.17 -11.21
CA THR A 92 5.54 0.80 -12.46
C THR A 92 4.02 0.66 -12.28
N ILE A 93 3.59 0.10 -11.15
CA ILE A 93 2.18 -0.09 -10.83
C ILE A 93 1.53 1.24 -10.46
N ILE A 94 2.18 2.04 -9.62
CA ILE A 94 1.69 3.39 -9.24
C ILE A 94 1.53 4.24 -10.49
N ALA A 95 2.54 4.34 -11.35
CA ALA A 95 2.47 5.15 -12.56
C ALA A 95 1.38 4.71 -13.55
N ARG A 96 0.94 3.45 -13.49
CA ARG A 96 -0.16 2.94 -14.32
C ARG A 96 -1.51 3.50 -13.87
N HIS A 97 -1.76 3.54 -12.57
CA HIS A 97 -3.04 3.98 -11.99
C HIS A 97 -3.06 5.47 -11.68
N GLU A 98 -1.92 6.02 -11.29
CA GLU A 98 -1.71 7.39 -10.84
C GLU A 98 -0.49 8.02 -11.56
N PRO A 99 -0.61 8.36 -12.86
CA PRO A 99 0.54 8.70 -13.72
C PRO A 99 1.37 9.92 -13.30
N LYS A 100 0.87 10.72 -12.35
CA LYS A 100 1.54 11.91 -11.83
C LYS A 100 2.25 11.66 -10.49
N MET A 101 2.16 10.44 -9.97
CA MET A 101 2.72 10.08 -8.68
C MET A 101 3.87 9.09 -8.84
N ALA A 102 4.79 9.14 -7.88
CA ALA A 102 5.88 8.21 -7.72
C ALA A 102 5.95 7.74 -6.26
N MET A 103 6.64 6.64 -6.01
CA MET A 103 6.86 6.16 -4.66
C MET A 103 8.01 6.94 -3.99
N ALA A 104 7.72 7.57 -2.86
CA ALA A 104 8.74 8.10 -1.95
C ALA A 104 9.26 7.00 -1.02
N THR A 105 10.32 7.29 -0.25
CA THR A 105 10.86 6.33 0.72
C THR A 105 11.02 6.94 2.10
N LEU A 106 10.78 6.13 3.12
CA LEU A 106 10.94 6.49 4.54
C LEU A 106 12.02 5.63 5.19
N GLU A 107 12.75 6.20 6.14
CA GLU A 107 13.61 5.43 7.05
C GLU A 107 12.76 4.34 7.77
N ARG A 108 13.36 3.20 8.08
CA ARG A 108 12.66 2.02 8.62
C ARG A 108 11.77 2.32 9.84
N PHE A 109 12.28 3.03 10.83
CA PHE A 109 11.49 3.34 12.03
C PHE A 109 10.43 4.39 11.75
N ALA A 110 10.72 5.37 10.89
CA ALA A 110 9.69 6.31 10.43
C ALA A 110 8.55 5.59 9.68
N PHE A 111 8.88 4.60 8.84
CA PHE A 111 7.89 3.75 8.18
C PHE A 111 7.05 2.98 9.21
N TYR A 112 7.68 2.37 10.22
CA TYR A 112 6.98 1.61 11.25
C TYR A 112 6.03 2.50 12.06
N GLU A 113 6.49 3.68 12.50
CA GLU A 113 5.64 4.63 13.23
C GLU A 113 4.47 5.10 12.38
N ARG A 114 4.66 5.30 11.07
CA ARG A 114 3.57 5.70 10.19
C ARG A 114 2.56 4.57 10.00
N VAL A 115 3.02 3.34 9.78
CA VAL A 115 2.14 2.16 9.66
C VAL A 115 1.33 1.92 10.93
N LYS A 116 1.89 2.13 12.13
CA LYS A 116 1.14 1.99 13.40
C LYS A 116 -0.09 2.91 13.47
N ASN A 117 -0.04 4.05 12.78
CA ASN A 117 -1.12 5.03 12.72
C ASN A 117 -2.00 4.88 11.46
N ALA A 118 -1.74 3.88 10.62
CA ALA A 118 -2.55 3.59 9.44
C ALA A 118 -3.93 3.05 9.86
N TYR A 119 -4.90 3.19 8.96
CA TYR A 119 -6.25 2.65 9.14
C TYR A 119 -6.25 1.12 9.16
N ALA A 120 -5.49 0.51 8.24
CA ALA A 120 -5.37 -0.94 8.11
C ALA A 120 -4.02 -1.37 7.54
N ILE A 121 -3.71 -2.65 7.74
CA ILE A 121 -2.57 -3.35 7.15
C ILE A 121 -3.10 -4.57 6.39
N VAL A 122 -2.61 -4.76 5.16
CA VAL A 122 -2.78 -5.96 4.37
C VAL A 122 -1.46 -6.73 4.40
N GLN A 123 -1.43 -7.84 5.14
CA GLN A 123 -0.27 -8.74 5.11
C GLN A 123 -0.37 -9.67 3.91
N SER A 124 0.59 -9.52 3.00
CA SER A 124 0.72 -10.32 1.78
C SER A 124 1.63 -11.53 1.99
N GLY A 125 1.72 -12.38 0.96
CA GLY A 125 2.71 -13.45 0.85
C GLY A 125 4.03 -13.02 0.19
N GLU A 126 4.30 -11.72 0.04
CA GLU A 126 5.52 -11.23 -0.62
C GLU A 126 6.78 -11.68 0.12
N ARG A 127 7.74 -12.24 -0.63
CA ARG A 127 8.98 -12.78 -0.08
C ARG A 127 10.20 -11.94 -0.42
N ARG A 128 10.10 -11.05 -1.42
CA ARG A 128 11.14 -10.08 -1.74
C ARG A 128 11.27 -9.10 -0.58
N LEU A 129 12.50 -8.78 -0.22
CA LEU A 129 12.79 -7.87 0.88
C LEU A 129 12.34 -6.45 0.54
N TYR A 130 11.99 -5.69 1.57
CA TYR A 130 11.51 -4.30 1.44
C TYR A 130 10.23 -4.20 0.59
N GLY A 131 9.43 -5.27 0.55
CA GLY A 131 8.15 -5.32 -0.17
C GLY A 131 7.00 -4.70 0.60
N ASN A 132 7.27 -3.61 1.33
CA ASN A 132 6.30 -2.89 2.12
C ASN A 132 6.01 -1.54 1.44
N ILE A 133 4.74 -1.22 1.30
CA ILE A 133 4.28 0.05 0.76
C ILE A 133 3.09 0.58 1.55
N LEU A 134 3.10 1.87 1.83
CA LEU A 134 2.03 2.59 2.52
C LEU A 134 1.38 3.56 1.55
N LEU A 135 0.05 3.52 1.46
CA LEU A 135 -0.74 4.34 0.54
C LEU A 135 -1.62 5.29 1.31
N LYS A 136 -1.66 6.56 0.90
CA LYS A 136 -2.55 7.59 1.44
C LYS A 136 -3.71 7.82 0.50
N LYS A 137 -4.93 7.67 1.03
CA LYS A 137 -6.17 7.81 0.25
C LYS A 137 -6.45 9.27 -0.11
N GLY A 138 -6.68 9.51 -1.39
CA GLY A 138 -7.13 10.80 -1.90
C GLY A 138 -8.65 10.97 -1.86
N ILE A 139 -9.16 11.74 -2.81
CA ILE A 139 -10.59 12.01 -2.97
C ILE A 139 -11.13 11.34 -4.22
N VAL A 140 -12.42 11.02 -4.19
CA VAL A 140 -13.20 10.72 -5.41
C VAL A 140 -13.92 12.01 -5.78
N ARG A 141 -13.75 12.48 -7.01
CA ARG A 141 -14.33 13.75 -7.47
C ARG A 141 -15.82 13.55 -7.83
N PRO A 142 -16.65 14.61 -7.81
CA PRO A 142 -18.09 14.46 -8.04
C PRO A 142 -18.49 13.83 -9.39
N ASP A 143 -17.60 13.88 -10.37
CA ASP A 143 -17.73 13.31 -11.71
C ASP A 143 -17.40 11.81 -11.82
N GLY A 144 -16.93 11.21 -10.72
CA GLY A 144 -16.55 9.79 -10.65
C GLY A 144 -15.05 9.59 -10.74
#